data_AF-A0A538A8F4-F1
#
_entry.id   AF-A0A538A8F4-F1
#
_cell.length_a   1.000
_cell.length_b   1.000
_cell.length_c   1.000
_cell.angle_alpha   90.00
_cell.angle_beta   90.00
_cell.angle_gamma   90.00
#
_symmetry.space_group_name_H-M   'P 1'
#
loop_
_entity.id
_entity.type
_entity.pdbx_description
1 polymer ?
#
loop_
_entity_poly.entity_id
_entity_poly.type
_entity_poly.pdbx_seq_one_letter_code
_entity_poly.pdbx_strand_id
1 'polypeptide(L)'
;MAGLVALYGVITVAYSVILKRLVIIDVMTIASLFILRVVAGAVAVEAHASEWLLLCTAMLALFLGFTKRRQEAMEEMQEGGTARPVLEHYSLPFLDQMVSMVTAGAIISYAIYAVNSPLIGSEMLATGPSVLYGVFRYLYLIYDRRDVRSTAAILTEDPGMIFAGVSWIGIALIMLYVAN
;
A
#
# COMPACT_ATOMS: atom_id res chain seq x y z
N MET A 1 4.62 -18.46 -15.53
CA MET A 1 3.70 -17.45 -16.12
C MET A 1 2.24 -17.92 -16.13
N ALA A 2 1.85 -18.93 -16.91
CA ALA A 2 0.44 -19.37 -17.03
C ALA A 2 -0.21 -19.80 -15.70
N GLY A 3 0.51 -20.54 -14.85
CA GLY A 3 0.00 -20.93 -13.52
C GLY A 3 -0.19 -19.76 -12.54
N LEU A 4 0.65 -18.71 -12.65
CA LEU A 4 0.54 -17.47 -11.85
C LEU A 4 -0.69 -16.64 -12.27
N VAL A 5 -0.93 -16.55 -13.58
CA VAL A 5 -2.11 -15.88 -14.14
C VAL A 5 -3.39 -16.64 -13.79
N ALA A 6 -3.36 -17.97 -13.84
CA ALA A 6 -4.48 -18.82 -13.43
C ALA A 6 -4.78 -18.69 -11.92
N LEU A 7 -3.75 -18.70 -11.07
CA LEU A 7 -3.91 -18.50 -9.63
C LEU A 7 -4.45 -17.10 -9.31
N TYR A 8 -3.94 -16.06 -9.97
CA TYR A 8 -4.47 -14.70 -9.87
C TYR A 8 -5.96 -14.65 -10.25
N GLY A 9 -6.32 -15.30 -11.36
CA GLY A 9 -7.71 -15.40 -11.82
C GLY A 9 -8.61 -16.10 -10.80
N VAL A 10 -8.17 -17.25 -10.27
CA VAL A 10 -8.91 -18.02 -9.26
C VAL A 10 -9.09 -17.21 -7.98
N ILE A 11 -8.05 -16.57 -7.47
CA ILE A 11 -8.12 -15.72 -6.26
C ILE A 11 -9.03 -14.51 -6.52
N THR A 12 -8.97 -13.90 -7.70
CA THR A 12 -9.81 -12.74 -8.06
C THR A 12 -11.30 -13.12 -8.19
N VAL A 13 -11.59 -14.30 -8.74
CA VAL A 13 -12.95 -14.84 -8.82
C VAL A 13 -13.46 -15.22 -7.41
N ALA A 14 -12.66 -15.94 -6.62
CA ALA A 14 -13.00 -16.28 -5.23
C ALA A 14 -13.24 -15.03 -4.35
N TYR A 15 -12.44 -13.98 -4.56
CA TYR A 15 -12.61 -12.67 -3.94
C TYR A 15 -13.96 -12.03 -4.28
N SER A 16 -14.33 -12.03 -5.56
CA SER A 16 -15.54 -11.36 -6.07
C SER A 16 -16.84 -12.03 -5.59
N VAL A 17 -16.80 -13.35 -5.37
CA VAL A 17 -17.98 -14.18 -5.06
C VAL A 17 -18.21 -14.32 -3.55
N ILE A 18 -17.17 -14.57 -2.74
CA ILE A 18 -17.33 -15.00 -1.33
C ILE A 18 -16.57 -14.10 -0.35
N LEU A 19 -15.30 -13.80 -0.63
CA LEU A 19 -14.39 -13.22 0.37
C LEU A 19 -14.64 -11.74 0.68
N LYS A 20 -15.26 -10.98 -0.24
CA LYS A 20 -15.63 -9.57 0.01
C LYS A 20 -16.62 -9.35 1.16
N ARG A 21 -17.25 -10.41 1.67
CA ARG A 21 -18.20 -10.34 2.79
C ARG A 21 -17.55 -10.57 4.16
N LEU A 22 -16.28 -11.00 4.21
CA LEU A 22 -15.57 -11.26 5.46
C LEU A 22 -14.61 -10.10 5.77
N VAL A 23 -14.91 -9.42 6.87
CA VAL A 23 -14.12 -8.37 7.53
C VAL A 23 -12.64 -8.82 7.62
N ILE A 24 -11.70 -7.97 7.21
CA ILE A 24 -10.23 -8.17 7.18
C ILE A 24 -9.74 -9.09 6.05
N ILE A 25 -10.47 -10.16 5.75
CA ILE A 25 -10.09 -11.11 4.71
C ILE A 25 -10.11 -10.46 3.32
N ASP A 26 -10.99 -9.48 3.09
CA ASP A 26 -11.01 -8.70 1.86
C ASP A 26 -9.68 -7.94 1.64
N VAL A 27 -9.22 -7.21 2.66
CA VAL A 27 -7.97 -6.44 2.61
C VAL A 27 -6.74 -7.36 2.53
N MET A 28 -6.74 -8.48 3.26
CA MET A 28 -5.67 -9.50 3.15
C MET A 28 -5.60 -10.13 1.76
N THR A 29 -6.75 -10.34 1.11
CA THR A 29 -6.79 -10.86 -0.26
C THR A 29 -6.24 -9.86 -1.26
N ILE A 30 -6.59 -8.58 -1.14
CA ILE A 30 -6.01 -7.51 -1.96
C ILE A 30 -4.48 -7.51 -1.81
N ALA A 31 -3.97 -7.58 -0.57
CA ALA A 31 -2.53 -7.65 -0.33
C ALA A 31 -1.88 -8.87 -0.99
N SER A 32 -2.51 -10.04 -0.92
CA SER A 32 -2.04 -11.27 -1.57
C SER A 32 -1.97 -11.14 -3.10
N LEU A 33 -2.96 -10.47 -3.71
CA LEU A 33 -2.97 -10.20 -5.14
C LEU A 33 -1.88 -9.21 -5.56
N PHE A 34 -1.54 -8.22 -4.73
CA PHE A 34 -0.41 -7.32 -4.98
C PHE A 34 0.93 -8.04 -4.91
N ILE A 35 1.13 -8.92 -3.92
CA ILE A 35 2.32 -9.78 -3.84
C ILE A 35 2.44 -10.62 -5.12
N LEU A 36 1.34 -11.24 -5.55
CA LEU A 36 1.33 -12.07 -6.76
C LEU A 36 1.72 -11.28 -8.02
N ARG A 37 1.30 -10.01 -8.13
CA ARG A 37 1.70 -9.12 -9.22
C ARG A 37 3.19 -8.79 -9.19
N VAL A 38 3.76 -8.53 -8.00
CA VAL A 38 5.20 -8.25 -7.87
C VAL A 38 6.02 -9.48 -8.23
N VAL A 39 5.63 -10.66 -7.76
CA VAL A 39 6.28 -11.93 -8.13
C VAL A 39 6.20 -12.18 -9.63
N ALA A 40 5.03 -11.96 -10.25
CA ALA A 40 4.88 -12.08 -11.70
C ALA A 40 5.79 -11.11 -12.47
N GLY A 41 5.93 -9.86 -12.00
CA GLY A 41 6.82 -8.86 -12.58
C GLY A 41 8.29 -9.24 -12.46
N ALA A 42 8.72 -9.74 -11.30
CA ALA A 42 10.08 -10.20 -11.07
C ALA A 42 10.44 -11.37 -12.00
N VAL A 43 9.53 -12.35 -12.15
CA VAL A 43 9.70 -13.47 -13.09
C VAL A 43 9.79 -12.99 -14.54
N ALA A 44 9.02 -11.96 -14.93
CA ALA A 44 9.02 -11.44 -16.30
C ALA A 44 10.32 -10.72 -16.69
N VAL A 45 11.05 -10.18 -15.71
CA VAL A 45 12.33 -9.47 -15.90
C VAL A 45 13.52 -10.34 -15.47
N GLU A 46 13.29 -11.62 -15.18
CA GLU A 46 14.31 -12.58 -14.68
C GLU A 46 15.06 -12.09 -13.43
N ALA A 47 14.41 -11.26 -12.62
CA ALA A 47 14.96 -10.70 -11.40
C ALA A 47 14.49 -11.50 -10.18
N HIS A 48 15.34 -11.59 -9.15
CA HIS A 48 14.94 -12.10 -7.84
C HIS A 48 14.23 -11.00 -7.04
N ALA A 49 12.96 -11.23 -6.68
CA ALA A 49 12.26 -10.37 -5.75
C ALA A 49 12.75 -10.67 -4.32
N SER A 50 13.29 -9.66 -3.63
CA SER A 50 13.65 -9.78 -2.22
C SER A 50 12.41 -10.05 -1.36
N GLU A 51 12.52 -10.90 -0.35
CA GLU A 51 11.47 -11.19 0.62
C GLU A 51 11.02 -9.91 1.33
N TRP A 52 11.93 -8.97 1.57
CA TRP A 52 11.62 -7.67 2.17
C TRP A 52 10.82 -6.77 1.23
N LEU A 53 11.06 -6.85 -0.08
CA LEU A 53 10.25 -6.14 -1.08
C LEU A 53 8.82 -6.70 -1.12
N LEU A 54 8.67 -8.02 -1.03
CA LEU A 54 7.35 -8.67 -0.96
C LEU A 54 6.60 -8.28 0.32
N LEU A 55 7.29 -8.27 1.47
CA LEU A 55 6.71 -7.83 2.73
C LEU A 55 6.31 -6.35 2.68
N CYS A 56 7.17 -5.48 2.15
CA CYS A 56 6.87 -4.06 1.95
C CYS A 56 5.64 -3.86 1.06
N THR A 57 5.55 -4.62 -0.03
CA THR A 57 4.39 -4.60 -0.93
C THR A 57 3.12 -5.03 -0.21
N ALA A 58 3.19 -6.09 0.59
CA ALA A 58 2.06 -6.58 1.37
C ALA A 58 1.58 -5.52 2.38
N MET A 59 2.49 -4.93 3.15
CA MET A 59 2.18 -3.92 4.15
C MET A 59 1.59 -2.65 3.50
N LEU A 60 2.13 -2.21 2.37
CA LEU A 60 1.58 -1.07 1.61
C LEU A 60 0.19 -1.38 1.04
N ALA A 61 -0.05 -2.58 0.53
CA ALA A 61 -1.36 -2.97 0.03
C ALA A 61 -2.40 -3.04 1.17
N LEU A 62 -2.02 -3.56 2.33
CA LEU A 62 -2.87 -3.54 3.53
C LEU A 62 -3.14 -2.10 3.99
N PHE A 63 -2.12 -1.24 3.99
CA PHE A 63 -2.24 0.19 4.31
C PHE A 63 -3.30 0.86 3.45
N LEU A 64 -3.19 0.77 2.12
CA LEU A 64 -4.17 1.36 1.21
C LEU A 64 -5.57 0.74 1.36
N GLY A 65 -5.65 -0.56 1.65
CA GLY A 65 -6.92 -1.24 1.87
C GLY A 65 -7.64 -0.75 3.13
N PHE A 66 -6.94 -0.67 4.26
CA PHE A 66 -7.53 -0.20 5.52
C PHE A 66 -7.84 1.30 5.50
N THR A 67 -7.01 2.13 4.87
CA THR A 67 -7.29 3.57 4.76
C THR A 67 -8.51 3.84 3.88
N LYS A 68 -8.70 3.08 2.79
CA LYS A 68 -9.91 3.14 1.98
C LYS A 68 -11.16 2.75 2.78
N ARG A 69 -11.12 1.66 3.55
CA ARG A 69 -12.26 1.24 4.40
C ARG A 69 -12.59 2.28 5.46
N ARG A 70 -11.57 2.95 5.99
CA ARG A 70 -11.75 4.07 6.91
C ARG A 70 -12.44 5.27 6.23
N GLN A 71 -12.04 5.63 5.02
CA GLN A 71 -12.70 6.71 4.26
C GLN A 71 -14.18 6.38 3.99
N GLU A 72 -14.47 5.15 3.53
CA GLU A 72 -15.85 4.67 3.32
C GLU A 72 -16.68 4.75 4.62
N ALA A 73 -16.10 4.34 5.76
CA ALA A 73 -16.77 4.42 7.06
C ALA A 73 -17.04 5.87 7.52
N MET A 74 -16.13 6.80 7.22
CA MET A 74 -16.32 8.22 7.55
C MET A 74 -17.38 8.89 6.67
N GLU A 75 -17.43 8.56 5.38
CA GLU A 75 -18.45 9.07 4.45
C GLU A 75 -19.84 8.62 4.88
N GLU A 76 -20.02 7.34 5.26
CA GLU A 76 -21.29 6.83 5.76
C GLU A 76 -21.77 7.55 7.04
N MET A 77 -20.85 7.92 7.94
CA MET A 77 -21.19 8.70 9.14
C MET A 77 -21.61 10.14 8.82
N GLN A 78 -21.14 10.73 7.73
CA GLN A 78 -21.48 12.09 7.32
C GLN A 78 -22.82 12.16 6.57
N GLU A 79 -23.17 11.15 5.78
CA GLU A 79 -24.36 11.17 4.92
C GLU A 79 -25.66 10.74 5.62
N GLY A 80 -25.60 10.22 6.86
CA GLY A 80 -26.80 9.87 7.64
C GLY A 80 -27.71 8.81 6.99
N GLY A 81 -27.21 8.12 5.95
CA GLY A 81 -27.97 7.22 5.08
C GLY A 81 -27.85 5.76 5.51
N THR A 82 -28.96 5.02 5.34
CA THR A 82 -29.18 3.62 5.68
C THR A 82 -27.95 2.72 5.53
N ALA A 83 -27.52 2.14 6.67
CA ALA A 83 -26.36 1.28 6.81
C ALA A 83 -26.26 0.23 5.70
N ARG A 84 -25.10 0.15 5.03
CA ARG A 84 -24.70 -1.10 4.37
C ARG A 84 -24.34 -2.10 5.49
N PRO A 85 -24.94 -3.29 5.54
CA PRO A 85 -24.81 -4.24 6.67
C PRO A 85 -23.41 -4.82 6.89
N VAL A 86 -22.40 -4.39 6.13
CA VAL A 86 -21.00 -4.85 6.29
C VAL A 86 -20.16 -3.86 7.11
N LEU A 87 -20.54 -2.57 7.16
CA LEU A 87 -19.80 -1.55 7.93
C LEU A 87 -20.21 -1.44 9.40
N GLU A 88 -21.30 -2.11 9.82
CA GLU A 88 -21.69 -2.24 11.24
C GLU A 88 -20.60 -2.88 12.12
N HIS A 89 -19.61 -3.54 11.52
CA HIS A 89 -18.57 -4.27 12.26
C HIS A 89 -17.23 -3.52 12.40
N TYR A 90 -17.06 -2.34 11.81
CA TYR A 90 -15.82 -1.56 11.91
C TYR A 90 -16.02 -0.30 12.75
N SER A 91 -15.42 -0.26 13.93
CA SER A 91 -15.26 1.01 14.64
C SER A 91 -14.08 1.78 14.05
N LEU A 92 -14.22 3.11 13.88
CA LEU A 92 -13.12 3.96 13.42
C LEU A 92 -11.83 3.78 14.25
N PRO A 93 -11.88 3.67 15.59
CA PRO A 93 -10.68 3.41 16.39
C PRO A 93 -9.96 2.10 16.06
N PHE A 94 -10.72 1.04 15.72
CA PHE A 94 -10.14 -0.24 15.31
C PHE A 94 -9.43 -0.11 13.96
N LEU A 95 -10.07 0.54 12.97
CA LEU A 95 -9.44 0.81 11.68
C LEU A 95 -8.18 1.68 11.84
N ASP A 96 -8.22 2.68 12.73
CA ASP A 96 -7.07 3.53 13.04
C ASP A 96 -5.90 2.72 13.62
N GLN A 97 -6.20 1.77 14.51
CA GLN A 97 -5.18 0.86 15.04
C GLN A 97 -4.60 -0.05 13.95
N MET A 98 -5.42 -0.59 13.04
CA MET A 98 -4.94 -1.40 11.93
C MET A 98 -4.05 -0.58 10.98
N VAL A 99 -4.49 0.62 10.59
CA VAL A 99 -3.73 1.55 9.74
C VAL A 99 -2.39 1.87 10.38
N SER A 100 -2.35 2.15 11.69
CA SER A 100 -1.11 2.43 12.43
C SER A 100 -0.12 1.25 12.37
N MET A 101 -0.60 0.03 12.63
CA MET A 101 0.25 -1.17 12.59
C MET A 101 0.83 -1.45 11.21
N VAL A 102 0.02 -1.38 10.15
CA VAL A 102 0.49 -1.63 8.78
C VAL A 102 1.38 -0.50 8.27
N THR A 103 1.16 0.74 8.72
CA THR A 103 2.05 1.88 8.43
C THR A 103 3.45 1.62 8.98
N ALA A 104 3.54 1.24 10.26
CA ALA A 104 4.81 0.92 10.90
C ALA A 104 5.49 -0.27 10.19
N GLY A 105 4.72 -1.31 9.86
CA GLY A 105 5.20 -2.47 9.10
C GLY A 105 5.75 -2.08 7.72
N ALA A 106 5.07 -1.18 6.99
CA ALA A 106 5.50 -0.70 5.68
C ALA A 106 6.81 0.10 5.77
N ILE A 107 6.93 1.00 6.74
CA ILE A 107 8.15 1.81 6.95
C ILE A 107 9.33 0.92 7.31
N ILE A 108 9.15 -0.02 8.25
CA ILE A 108 10.23 -0.92 8.70
C ILE A 108 10.66 -1.86 7.58
N SER A 109 9.73 -2.50 6.89
CA SER A 109 10.05 -3.40 5.78
C SER A 109 10.74 -2.65 4.62
N TYR A 110 10.30 -1.43 4.32
CA TYR A 110 10.99 -0.56 3.37
C TYR A 110 12.42 -0.24 3.80
N ALA A 111 12.63 0.15 5.06
CA ALA A 111 13.96 0.48 5.57
C ALA A 111 14.91 -0.71 5.48
N ILE A 112 14.45 -1.91 5.85
CA ILE A 112 15.26 -3.13 5.75
C ILE A 112 15.57 -3.46 4.29
N TYR A 113 14.59 -3.33 3.39
CA TYR A 113 14.81 -3.50 1.95
C TYR A 113 15.83 -2.49 1.41
N ALA A 114 15.73 -1.22 1.79
CA ALA A 114 16.63 -0.16 1.36
C ALA A 114 18.06 -0.36 1.89
N VAL A 115 18.23 -0.86 3.11
CA VAL A 115 19.56 -1.20 3.66
C VAL A 115 20.18 -2.38 2.92
N ASN A 116 19.37 -3.38 2.56
CA ASN A 116 19.81 -4.61 1.90
C ASN A 116 19.58 -4.57 0.38
N SER A 117 19.65 -3.39 -0.23
CA SER A 117 19.38 -3.24 -1.67
C SER A 117 20.39 -4.06 -2.49
N PRO A 118 19.93 -4.94 -3.39
CA PRO A 118 20.82 -5.77 -4.19
C PRO A 118 21.62 -4.97 -5.23
N LEU A 119 21.20 -3.74 -5.57
CA LEU A 119 21.87 -2.92 -6.58
C LEU A 119 22.94 -2.00 -5.97
N ILE A 120 22.64 -1.33 -4.85
CA ILE A 120 23.46 -0.23 -4.31
C ILE A 120 23.70 -0.32 -2.80
N GLY A 121 23.29 -1.43 -2.16
CA GLY A 121 23.46 -1.62 -0.72
C GLY A 121 22.76 -0.54 0.12
N SER A 122 23.40 -0.14 1.22
CA SER A 122 22.81 0.76 2.22
C SER A 122 22.57 2.20 1.73
N GLU A 123 23.18 2.61 0.62
CA GLU A 123 23.00 3.97 0.08
C GLU A 123 21.56 4.23 -0.37
N MET A 124 20.80 3.18 -0.69
CA MET A 124 19.38 3.32 -1.04
C MET A 124 18.54 3.88 0.12
N LEU A 125 19.01 3.78 1.37
CA LEU A 125 18.34 4.36 2.54
C LEU A 125 18.18 5.88 2.45
N ALA A 126 18.96 6.57 1.61
CA ALA A 126 18.80 7.99 1.36
C ALA A 126 17.43 8.39 0.79
N THR A 127 16.69 7.43 0.21
CA THR A 127 15.29 7.61 -0.24
C THR A 127 14.27 7.58 0.90
N GLY A 128 14.68 7.14 2.11
CA GLY A 128 13.83 6.98 3.29
C GLY A 128 13.08 8.25 3.71
N PRO A 129 13.71 9.43 3.76
CA PRO A 129 13.02 10.69 4.07
C PRO A 129 11.86 10.99 3.11
N SER A 130 12.01 10.74 1.80
CA SER A 130 10.94 10.93 0.82
C SER A 130 9.76 9.98 1.06
N VAL A 131 10.04 8.71 1.38
CA VAL A 131 8.99 7.72 1.71
C VAL A 131 8.26 8.11 2.99
N LEU A 132 8.99 8.48 4.04
CA LEU A 132 8.40 8.92 5.32
C LEU A 132 7.52 10.15 5.13
N TYR A 133 8.01 11.16 4.40
CA TYR A 133 7.23 12.35 4.06
C TYR A 133 5.95 11.95 3.32
N GLY A 134 6.04 11.04 2.35
CA GLY A 134 4.87 10.60 1.60
C GLY A 134 3.81 9.90 2.46
N VAL A 135 4.24 8.98 3.33
CA VAL A 135 3.33 8.29 4.26
C VAL A 135 2.67 9.27 5.22
N PHE A 136 3.44 10.19 5.81
CA PHE A 136 2.89 11.20 6.72
C PHE A 136 1.97 12.20 6.01
N ARG A 137 2.30 12.62 4.79
CA ARG A 137 1.43 13.49 3.98
C ARG A 137 0.11 12.81 3.69
N TYR A 138 0.14 11.53 3.29
CA TYR A 138 -1.06 10.76 3.03
C TYR A 138 -1.94 10.61 4.29
N LEU A 139 -1.33 10.23 5.43
CA LEU A 139 -2.06 10.14 6.70
C LEU A 139 -2.63 11.49 7.13
N TYR A 140 -1.89 12.59 6.97
CA TYR A 140 -2.39 13.94 7.24
C TYR A 140 -3.65 14.26 6.40
N LEU A 141 -3.65 13.91 5.11
CA LEU A 141 -4.80 14.14 4.24
C LEU A 141 -6.03 13.33 4.67
N ILE A 142 -5.84 12.08 5.11
CA ILE A 142 -6.94 11.20 5.52
C ILE A 142 -7.49 11.51 6.91
N TYR A 143 -6.61 11.83 7.87
CA TYR A 143 -7.01 12.02 9.27
C TYR A 143 -7.43 13.46 9.57
N ASP A 144 -6.62 14.44 9.15
CA ASP A 144 -6.81 15.85 9.51
C ASP A 144 -7.68 16.57 8.49
N ARG A 145 -7.33 16.46 7.20
CA ARG A 145 -8.11 17.09 6.12
C ARG A 145 -9.42 16.35 5.81
N ARG A 146 -9.56 15.11 6.29
CA ARG A 146 -10.70 14.21 6.01
C ARG A 146 -11.03 14.17 4.51
N ASP A 147 -9.97 14.06 3.70
CA ASP A 147 -10.09 14.09 2.25
C ASP A 147 -10.90 12.88 1.78
N VAL A 148 -12.01 13.14 1.06
CA VAL A 148 -12.92 12.13 0.49
C VAL A 148 -12.55 11.76 -0.95
N ARG A 149 -11.49 12.37 -1.50
CA ARG A 149 -10.98 11.96 -2.81
C ARG A 149 -10.52 10.51 -2.78
N SER A 150 -10.71 9.84 -3.92
CA SER A 150 -10.19 8.50 -4.11
C SER A 150 -8.68 8.46 -3.86
N THR A 151 -8.17 7.34 -3.36
CA THR A 151 -6.74 7.14 -3.11
C THR A 151 -5.88 7.44 -4.34
N ALA A 152 -6.36 7.11 -5.54
CA ALA A 152 -5.66 7.42 -6.79
C ALA A 152 -5.57 8.93 -7.03
N ALA A 153 -6.69 9.65 -6.85
CA ALA A 153 -6.73 11.10 -7.01
C ALA A 153 -5.82 11.82 -6.00
N ILE A 154 -5.76 11.36 -4.75
CA ILE A 154 -4.82 11.89 -3.76
C ILE A 154 -3.37 11.76 -4.26
N LEU A 155 -3.01 10.61 -4.81
CA LEU A 155 -1.66 10.34 -5.29
C LEU A 155 -1.28 11.16 -6.53
N THR A 156 -2.26 11.46 -7.41
CA THR A 156 -2.01 12.14 -8.69
C THR A 156 -2.25 13.65 -8.65
N GLU A 157 -3.07 14.14 -7.72
CA GLU A 157 -3.47 15.55 -7.68
C GLU A 157 -2.88 16.30 -6.49
N ASP A 158 -2.53 15.64 -5.38
CA ASP A 158 -1.94 16.34 -4.24
C ASP A 158 -0.49 16.74 -4.54
N PRO A 159 -0.14 18.04 -4.50
CA PRO A 159 1.21 18.50 -4.80
C PRO A 159 2.26 17.93 -3.83
N GLY A 160 1.89 17.72 -2.57
CA GLY A 160 2.77 17.09 -1.58
C GLY A 160 3.05 15.63 -1.95
N MET A 161 2.03 14.90 -2.41
CA MET A 161 2.23 13.51 -2.81
C MET A 161 3.04 13.35 -4.09
N ILE A 162 2.80 14.21 -5.08
CA ILE A 162 3.61 14.28 -6.28
C ILE A 162 5.06 14.61 -5.92
N PHE A 163 5.28 15.58 -5.02
CA PHE A 163 6.62 15.93 -4.55
C PHE A 163 7.33 14.74 -3.86
N ALA A 164 6.62 13.98 -3.02
CA ALA A 164 7.16 12.78 -2.39
C ALA A 164 7.60 11.74 -3.44
N GLY A 165 6.76 11.48 -4.45
CA GLY A 165 7.07 10.54 -5.53
C GLY A 165 8.25 11.01 -6.40
N VAL A 166 8.24 12.28 -6.82
CA VAL A 166 9.30 12.85 -7.66
C VAL A 166 10.63 12.89 -6.92
N SER A 167 10.64 13.31 -5.65
CA SER A 167 11.87 13.32 -4.85
C SER A 167 12.41 11.90 -4.61
N TRP A 168 11.53 10.93 -4.38
CA TRP A 168 11.92 9.52 -4.26
C TRP A 168 12.57 9.00 -5.55
N ILE A 169 11.94 9.21 -6.71
CA ILE A 169 12.48 8.81 -8.01
C ILE A 169 13.83 9.51 -8.26
N GLY A 170 13.91 10.81 -8.00
CA GLY A 170 15.14 11.59 -8.18
C GLY A 170 16.29 11.05 -7.34
N ILE A 171 16.06 10.81 -6.05
CA ILE A 171 17.10 10.28 -5.14
C ILE A 171 17.48 8.85 -5.56
N ALA A 172 16.50 7.99 -5.88
CA ALA A 172 16.77 6.62 -6.29
C ALA A 172 17.63 6.57 -7.56
N LEU A 173 17.31 7.40 -8.57
CA LEU A 173 18.12 7.49 -9.79
C LEU A 173 19.52 8.04 -9.50
N ILE A 174 19.64 9.12 -8.72
CA ILE A 174 20.95 9.69 -8.36
C ILE A 174 21.82 8.61 -7.69
N MET A 175 21.28 7.88 -6.72
CA MET A 175 22.05 6.83 -6.04
C MET A 175 22.43 5.69 -6.98
N LEU A 176 21.54 5.28 -7.89
CA LEU A 176 21.85 4.26 -8.89
C LEU A 176 22.96 4.68 -9.87
N TYR A 177 23.05 5.97 -10.22
CA TYR A 177 24.10 6.48 -11.13
C TYR A 177 25.41 6.83 -10.43
N VAL A 178 25.38 7.17 -9.14
CA VAL A 178 26.58 7.54 -8.38
C VAL A 178 27.28 6.31 -7.79
N ALA A 179 26.51 5.29 -7.39
CA ALA A 179 27.05 4.10 -6.73
C ALA A 179 27.46 2.98 -7.71
N ASN A 180 27.22 3.13 -9.01
CA ASN A 180 27.52 2.16 -10.07
C ASN A 180 28.48 2.75 -11.10
#